data_AF-A0A947IIC5-F1
#
_entry.id   AF-A0A947IIC5-F1
#
_cell.length_a   1.000
_cell.length_b   1.000
_cell.length_c   1.000
_cell.angle_alpha   90.00
_cell.angle_beta   90.00
_cell.angle_gamma   90.00
#
_symmetry.space_group_name_H-M   'P 1'
#
loop_
_entity.id
_entity.type
_entity.pdbx_description
1 polymer ?
#
loop_
_entity_poly.entity_id
_entity_poly.type
_entity_poly.pdbx_seq_one_letter_code
_entity_poly.pdbx_strand_id
1 'polypeptide(L)'
;MNNIEYISTALNARQRSLQALMGLTEKIRELAESSDWAGALSEQRRRRELMDDFFATPCTPNESSEVASVIENILAVDQLVSDLLYRQRGGLSQEASNSRRNTRNVDRYLSNSI
;
A
#
# COMPACT_ATOMS: atom_id res chain seq x y z
N MET A 1 -47.01 21.31 3.40
CA MET A 1 -46.35 21.35 2.09
C MET A 1 -44.87 21.08 2.32
N ASN A 2 -44.39 19.95 1.79
CA ASN A 2 -43.08 19.38 2.05
C ASN A 2 -41.95 20.28 1.50
N ASN A 3 -41.14 20.85 2.38
CA ASN A 3 -39.77 21.21 2.02
C ASN A 3 -38.94 19.93 2.10
N ILE A 4 -38.82 19.26 0.96
CA ILE A 4 -37.81 18.23 0.77
C ILE A 4 -36.48 18.99 0.85
N GLU A 5 -35.83 18.91 2.01
CA GLU A 5 -34.43 19.28 2.17
C GLU A 5 -33.65 18.56 1.07
N TYR A 6 -33.06 19.34 0.17
CA TYR A 6 -32.03 18.86 -0.73
C TYR A 6 -30.91 18.32 0.15
N ILE A 7 -30.90 17.01 0.39
CA ILE A 7 -29.75 16.28 0.91
C ILE A 7 -28.66 16.51 -0.15
N SER A 8 -27.79 17.48 0.12
CA SER A 8 -26.58 17.70 -0.66
C SER A 8 -25.79 16.40 -0.68
N THR A 9 -25.90 15.66 -1.77
CA THR A 9 -25.08 14.49 -2.09
C THR A 9 -23.60 14.85 -2.29
N ALA A 10 -23.24 16.13 -2.22
CA ALA A 10 -21.86 16.57 -2.26
C ALA A 10 -21.17 16.33 -0.91
N LEU A 11 -20.14 15.48 -0.94
CA LEU A 11 -19.25 15.25 0.19
C LEU A 11 -18.64 16.56 0.66
N ASN A 12 -18.58 16.74 1.98
CA ASN A 12 -17.83 17.84 2.57
C ASN A 12 -16.31 17.62 2.37
N ALA A 13 -15.50 18.67 2.55
CA ALA A 13 -14.05 18.61 2.32
C ALA A 13 -13.37 17.49 3.13
N ARG A 14 -13.84 17.25 4.35
CA ARG A 14 -13.29 16.24 5.25
C ARG A 14 -13.59 14.81 4.79
N GLN A 15 -14.84 14.56 4.39
CA GLN A 15 -15.26 13.29 3.79
C GLN A 15 -14.49 13.00 2.49
N ARG A 16 -14.23 14.03 1.65
CA ARG A 16 -13.40 13.86 0.45
C ARG A 16 -11.96 13.48 0.79
N SER A 17 -11.39 14.09 1.82
CA SER A 17 -10.04 13.75 2.29
C SER A 17 -9.96 12.32 2.80
N LEU A 18 -10.97 11.86 3.55
CA LEU A 18 -11.05 10.49 4.05
C LEU A 18 -11.21 9.47 2.90
N GLN A 19 -12.06 9.77 1.91
CA GLN A 19 -12.18 8.95 0.70
C GLN A 19 -10.89 8.93 -0.12
N ALA A 20 -10.17 10.05 -0.21
CA ALA A 20 -8.88 10.10 -0.88
C ALA A 20 -7.84 9.23 -0.17
N LEU A 21 -7.83 9.20 1.18
CA LEU A 21 -6.99 8.27 1.95
C LEU A 21 -7.30 6.81 1.65
N MET A 22 -8.58 6.45 1.56
CA MET A 22 -9.00 5.10 1.17
C MET A 22 -8.56 4.77 -0.26
N GLY A 23 -8.75 5.70 -1.20
CA GLY A 23 -8.34 5.52 -2.60
C GLY A 23 -6.83 5.31 -2.75
N LEU A 24 -6.02 6.09 -2.02
CA LEU A 24 -4.56 5.90 -2.00
C LEU A 24 -4.17 4.56 -1.37
N THR A 25 -4.86 4.14 -0.31
CA THR A 25 -4.61 2.86 0.37
C THR A 25 -4.88 1.68 -0.56
N GLU A 26 -6.01 1.70 -1.26
CA GLU A 26 -6.34 0.71 -2.28
C GLU A 26 -5.30 0.72 -3.41
N LYS A 27 -4.89 1.92 -3.86
CA LYS A 27 -3.91 2.04 -4.93
C LYS A 27 -2.54 1.46 -4.56
N ILE A 28 -2.09 1.68 -3.32
CA ILE A 28 -0.85 1.09 -2.79
C ILE A 28 -0.95 -0.45 -2.80
N ARG A 29 -2.10 -1.01 -2.41
CA ARG A 29 -2.33 -2.47 -2.47
C ARG A 29 -2.19 -3.00 -3.90
N GLU A 30 -2.90 -2.41 -4.86
CA GLU A 30 -2.84 -2.84 -6.27
C GLU A 30 -1.40 -2.80 -6.83
N LEU A 31 -0.65 -1.75 -6.49
CA LEU A 31 0.73 -1.58 -6.93
C LEU A 31 1.66 -2.61 -6.29
N ALA A 32 1.47 -2.91 -5.00
CA ALA A 32 2.22 -3.96 -4.31
C ALA A 32 1.90 -5.36 -4.86
N GLU A 33 0.63 -5.67 -5.13
CA GLU A 33 0.20 -6.94 -5.73
C GLU A 33 0.77 -7.14 -7.15
N SER A 34 0.89 -6.05 -7.91
CA SER A 34 1.54 -6.06 -9.23
C SER A 34 3.07 -5.92 -9.18
N SER A 35 3.68 -5.93 -7.99
CA SER A 35 5.13 -5.76 -7.76
C SER A 35 5.71 -4.42 -8.26
N ASP A 36 4.88 -3.41 -8.51
CA ASP A 36 5.32 -2.04 -8.79
C ASP A 36 5.64 -1.29 -7.49
N TRP A 37 6.81 -1.62 -6.91
CA TRP A 37 7.26 -1.02 -5.66
C TRP A 37 7.58 0.47 -5.76
N ALA A 38 8.00 0.93 -6.93
CA ALA A 38 8.29 2.34 -7.15
C ALA A 38 6.99 3.15 -7.11
N GLY A 39 5.95 2.68 -7.79
CA GLY A 39 4.60 3.25 -7.72
C GLY A 39 4.06 3.19 -6.29
N ALA A 40 4.11 2.02 -5.65
CA ALA A 40 3.60 1.84 -4.28
C ALA A 40 4.26 2.81 -3.28
N LEU A 41 5.58 3.01 -3.38
CA LEU A 41 6.31 3.97 -2.53
C LEU A 41 5.90 5.42 -2.80
N SER A 42 5.66 5.79 -4.06
CA SER A 42 5.19 7.12 -4.44
C SER A 42 3.82 7.41 -3.81
N GLU A 43 2.88 6.48 -3.95
CA GLU A 43 1.54 6.63 -3.38
C GLU A 43 1.55 6.58 -1.85
N GLN A 44 2.44 5.81 -1.23
CA GLN A 44 2.61 5.79 0.23
C GLN A 44 3.09 7.14 0.78
N ARG A 45 3.98 7.84 0.06
CA ARG A 45 4.40 9.21 0.43
C ARG A 45 3.25 10.19 0.33
N ARG A 46 2.50 10.15 -0.77
CA ARG A 46 1.30 10.98 -0.97
C ARG A 46 0.23 10.72 0.10
N ARG A 47 0.01 9.45 0.47
CA ARG A 47 -0.92 9.08 1.55
C ARG A 47 -0.46 9.65 2.89
N ARG A 48 0.85 9.63 3.17
CA ARG A 48 1.40 10.19 4.42
C ARG A 48 1.14 11.70 4.52
N GLU A 49 1.42 12.46 3.46
CA GLU A 49 1.14 13.90 3.40
C GLU A 49 -0.36 14.18 3.64
N LEU A 50 -1.24 13.42 3.00
CA LEU A 50 -2.68 13.56 3.19
C LEU A 50 -3.14 13.17 4.61
N MET A 51 -2.50 12.17 5.24
CA MET A 51 -2.78 11.81 6.62
C MET A 51 -2.39 12.95 7.56
N ASP A 52 -1.21 13.53 7.37
CA ASP A 52 -0.73 14.66 8.18
C ASP A 52 -1.71 15.84 8.09
N ASP A 53 -2.17 16.18 6.89
CA ASP A 53 -3.18 17.23 6.67
C ASP A 53 -4.54 16.88 7.29
N PHE A 54 -4.99 15.63 7.15
CA PHE A 54 -6.29 15.18 7.66
C PHE A 54 -6.35 15.23 9.20
N PHE A 55 -5.28 14.77 9.86
CA PHE A 55 -5.18 14.71 11.31
C PHE A 55 -4.72 16.02 11.96
N ALA A 56 -4.32 17.03 11.18
CA ALA A 56 -4.11 18.39 11.68
C ALA A 56 -5.38 19.00 12.27
N THR A 57 -6.56 18.53 11.86
CA THR A 57 -7.86 18.89 12.44
C THR A 57 -8.38 17.76 13.35
N PRO A 58 -8.67 18.04 14.64
CA PRO A 58 -9.19 17.05 15.57
C PRO A 58 -10.45 16.35 15.06
N CYS A 59 -10.55 15.06 15.38
CA CYS A 59 -11.69 14.23 15.04
C CYS A 59 -12.89 14.57 15.93
N THR A 60 -14.06 14.80 15.34
CA THR A 60 -15.29 14.98 16.13
C THR A 60 -15.84 13.62 16.57
N PRO A 61 -16.61 13.55 17.68
CA PRO A 61 -17.20 12.29 18.11
C PRO A 61 -18.07 11.62 17.04
N ASN A 62 -18.76 12.41 16.22
CA ASN A 62 -19.68 11.92 15.19
C ASN A 62 -18.98 11.16 14.05
N GLU A 63 -17.74 11.52 13.72
CA GLU A 63 -16.97 10.90 12.62
C GLU A 63 -15.91 9.89 13.14
N SER A 64 -15.71 9.83 14.46
CA SER A 64 -14.66 9.03 15.09
C SER A 64 -14.69 7.55 14.71
N SER A 65 -15.89 6.96 14.61
CA SER A 65 -16.09 5.57 14.21
C SER A 65 -15.68 5.33 12.75
N GLU A 66 -16.05 6.24 11.84
CA GLU A 66 -15.70 6.14 10.42
C GLU A 66 -14.19 6.29 10.22
N VAL A 67 -13.59 7.27 10.88
CA VAL A 67 -12.14 7.50 10.85
C VAL A 67 -11.37 6.30 11.42
N ALA A 68 -11.84 5.73 12.54
CA ALA A 68 -11.23 4.53 13.12
C ALA A 68 -11.25 3.35 12.15
N SER A 69 -12.38 3.09 11.48
CA SER A 69 -12.49 2.03 10.48
C SER A 69 -11.53 2.23 9.31
N VAL A 70 -11.33 3.48 8.86
CA VAL A 70 -10.36 3.77 7.81
C VAL A 70 -8.92 3.56 8.28
N ILE A 71 -8.58 3.94 9.52
CA ILE A 71 -7.26 3.67 10.10
C ILE A 71 -7.00 2.17 10.18
N GLU A 72 -7.97 1.38 10.64
CA GLU A 72 -7.84 -0.08 10.71
C GLU A 72 -7.58 -0.69 9.32
N ASN A 73 -8.28 -0.20 8.29
CA ASN A 73 -8.05 -0.64 6.91
C ASN A 73 -6.66 -0.25 6.40
N ILE A 74 -6.20 0.98 6.67
CA ILE A 74 -4.83 1.42 6.34
C ILE A 74 -3.79 0.47 6.96
N LEU A 75 -3.94 0.15 8.24
CA LEU A 75 -3.01 -0.75 8.94
C LEU A 75 -3.04 -2.17 8.37
N ALA A 76 -4.21 -2.69 8.04
CA ALA A 76 -4.36 -4.01 7.44
C ALA A 76 -3.67 -4.09 6.07
N VAL A 77 -3.86 -3.08 5.22
CA VAL A 77 -3.20 -2.99 3.92
C VAL A 77 -1.70 -2.82 4.06
N ASP A 78 -1.23 -1.99 4.99
CA ASP A 78 0.20 -1.80 5.23
C ASP A 78 0.90 -3.09 5.69
N GLN A 79 0.21 -3.91 6.50
CA GLN A 79 0.69 -5.23 6.87
C GLN A 79 0.77 -6.17 5.65
N LEU A 80 -0.27 -6.21 4.81
CA LEU A 80 -0.28 -7.01 3.58
C LEU A 80 0.87 -6.61 2.64
N VAL A 81 1.05 -5.31 2.41
CA VAL A 81 2.11 -4.76 1.55
C VAL A 81 3.49 -5.15 2.10
N SER A 82 3.67 -5.07 3.42
CA SER A 82 4.91 -5.49 4.08
C SER A 82 5.18 -6.98 3.86
N ASP A 83 4.16 -7.84 4.00
CA ASP A 83 4.29 -9.28 3.79
C ASP A 83 4.65 -9.62 2.34
N LEU A 84 4.02 -8.96 1.36
CA LEU A 84 4.34 -9.11 -0.06
C LEU A 84 5.80 -8.73 -0.34
N LEU A 85 6.27 -7.61 0.21
CA LEU A 85 7.65 -7.15 0.06
C LEU A 85 8.64 -8.16 0.66
N TYR A 86 8.35 -8.70 1.85
CA TYR A 86 9.20 -9.72 2.48
C TYR A 86 9.30 -10.99 1.63
N ARG A 87 8.18 -11.46 1.06
CA ARG A 87 8.15 -12.63 0.17
C ARG A 87 8.98 -12.41 -1.08
N GLN A 88 8.82 -11.27 -1.74
CA GLN A 88 9.58 -10.97 -2.96
C GLN A 88 11.09 -10.86 -2.68
N ARG A 89 11.48 -10.21 -1.57
CA ARG A 89 12.89 -10.14 -1.16
C ARG A 89 13.49 -11.52 -0.90
N GLY A 90 12.72 -12.42 -0.29
CA GLY A 90 13.08 -13.82 -0.12
C GLY A 90 13.29 -14.54 -1.44
N GLY A 91 12.37 -14.38 -2.39
CA GLY A 91 12.46 -14.95 -3.75
C GLY A 91 13.71 -14.49 -4.50
N LEU A 92 13.97 -13.17 -4.56
CA LEU A 92 15.15 -12.61 -5.22
C LEU A 92 16.46 -13.13 -4.60
N SER A 93 16.50 -13.28 -3.28
CA SER A 93 17.68 -13.82 -2.58
C SER A 93 17.92 -15.29 -2.95
N GLN A 94 16.85 -16.07 -3.04
CA GLN A 94 16.93 -17.48 -3.45
C GLN A 94 17.37 -17.63 -4.91
N GLU A 95 16.82 -16.81 -5.82
CA GLU A 95 17.21 -16.78 -7.23
C GLU A 95 18.69 -16.43 -7.40
N ALA A 96 19.18 -15.41 -6.70
CA ALA A 96 20.59 -15.03 -6.73
C ALA A 96 21.51 -16.17 -6.23
N SER A 97 21.10 -16.87 -5.17
CA SER A 97 21.83 -18.03 -4.63
C SER A 97 21.88 -19.18 -5.65
N ASN A 98 20.74 -19.49 -6.27
CA ASN A 98 20.63 -20.53 -7.28
C ASN A 98 21.48 -20.21 -8.51
N SER A 99 21.46 -18.96 -8.99
CA SER A 99 22.29 -18.50 -10.10
C SER A 99 23.79 -18.71 -9.83
N ARG A 100 24.28 -18.27 -8.66
CA ARG A 100 25.69 -18.50 -8.26
C ARG A 100 26.05 -19.98 -8.13
N ARG A 101 25.13 -20.83 -7.69
CA ARG A 101 25.34 -22.29 -7.63
C ARG A 101 25.44 -22.88 -9.03
N ASN A 102 24.58 -22.46 -9.95
CA ASN A 102 24.60 -22.92 -11.33
C ASN A 102 25.90 -22.53 -12.04
N THR A 103 26.37 -21.29 -11.90
CA THR A 103 27.68 -20.85 -12.45
C THR A 103 28.81 -21.75 -11.93
N ARG A 104 28.89 -21.97 -10.61
CA ARG A 104 29.92 -22.85 -10.02
C ARG A 104 29.85 -24.30 -10.51
N ASN A 105 28.65 -24.82 -10.75
CA ASN A 105 28.48 -26.16 -11.29
C ASN A 105 28.99 -26.22 -12.74
N VAL A 106 28.64 -25.25 -13.58
CA VAL A 106 29.13 -25.15 -14.97
C VAL A 106 30.66 -25.07 -14.99
N ASP A 107 31.25 -24.21 -14.17
CA ASP A 107 32.71 -24.09 -14.07
C ASP A 107 33.38 -25.44 -13.73
N ARG A 108 32.81 -26.18 -12.76
CA ARG A 108 33.29 -27.52 -12.41
C ARG A 108 33.13 -28.54 -13.53
N TYR A 109 32.01 -28.49 -14.25
CA TYR A 109 31.79 -29.38 -15.39
C TYR A 109 32.85 -29.13 -16.47
N LEU A 110 33.11 -27.86 -16.80
CA LEU A 110 34.12 -27.46 -17.79
C LEU A 110 35.55 -27.78 -17.34
N SER A 111 35.87 -27.62 -16.06
CA SER A 111 37.21 -27.94 -15.53
C SER A 111 37.49 -29.45 -15.49
N ASN A 112 36.46 -30.28 -15.40
CA ASN A 112 36.57 -31.75 -15.31
C ASN A 112 36.40 -32.45 -16.66
N SER A 113 36.19 -31.71 -17.76
CA SER A 113 36.02 -32.25 -19.11
C SER A 113 37.27 -32.09 -20.00
N ILE A 114 38.44 -31.85 -19.38
CA ILE A 114 39.78 -31.84 -20.00
C ILE A 114 40.63 -32.94 -19.36
#